data_AF-A0A496W4R5-F1
#
_entry.id   AF-A0A496W4R5-F1
#
_cell.length_a   1.000
_cell.length_b   1.000
_cell.length_c   1.000
_cell.angle_alpha   90.00
_cell.angle_beta   90.00
_cell.angle_gamma   90.00
#
_symmetry.space_group_name_H-M   'P 1'
#
loop_
_entity.id
_entity.type
_entity.pdbx_description
1 polymer ?
#
loop_
_entity_poly.entity_id
_entity_poly.type
_entity_poly.pdbx_seq_one_letter_code
_entity_poly.pdbx_strand_id
1 'polypeptide(L)'
;MQHSESLEPSGIKVNSVFEAASPVELFFTPYTTPDVDFTNLGLLGEMVSTPCLLEYFRIPATETDVCNSMLQLFNWHRKLDTHAESEEDDALSDEELPYLWIISSSISDELLVEFEANPASDWGPGLYFLASEINTGMVAIDRLPVTDETLFLRLLGRGSVLQQAITEFLALPATHPSRKKVIKIAGNWCAETAKEDVEELTEEDKELLKLLFPIYQQWLEEDVELDE
;
A
#
# COMPACT_ATOMS: atom_id res chain seq x y z
N MET A 1 -0.55 -20.27 -44.02
CA MET A 1 0.36 -19.41 -43.25
C MET A 1 -0.53 -18.41 -42.53
N GLN A 2 -1.21 -18.78 -41.44
CA GLN A 2 -0.65 -18.92 -40.09
C GLN A 2 0.33 -17.79 -39.76
N HIS A 3 -0.23 -16.69 -39.25
CA HIS A 3 0.39 -15.92 -38.19
C HIS A 3 -0.65 -15.83 -37.07
N SER A 4 -0.50 -16.75 -36.15
CA SER A 4 -1.12 -16.78 -34.84
C SER A 4 -0.49 -15.68 -33.99
N GLU A 5 -1.25 -14.63 -33.68
CA GLU A 5 -0.95 -13.75 -32.56
C GLU A 5 -1.24 -14.53 -31.27
N SER A 6 -0.17 -14.83 -30.55
CA SER A 6 -0.21 -15.46 -29.23
C SER A 6 -0.81 -14.45 -28.25
N LEU A 7 -1.99 -14.74 -27.70
CA LEU A 7 -2.39 -14.18 -26.41
C LEU A 7 -1.37 -14.67 -25.38
N GLU A 8 -0.55 -13.77 -24.85
CA GLU A 8 0.20 -14.05 -23.63
C GLU A 8 -0.72 -13.82 -22.42
N PRO A 9 -0.84 -14.80 -21.50
CA PRO A 9 -1.53 -14.62 -20.24
C PRO A 9 -0.54 -14.01 -19.25
N SER A 10 -0.60 -12.71 -19.00
CA SER A 10 0.14 -12.11 -17.89
C SER A 10 -0.67 -10.99 -17.25
N GLY A 11 -1.50 -11.40 -16.29
CA GLY A 11 -1.83 -10.56 -15.16
C GLY A 11 -0.53 -10.20 -14.47
N ILE A 12 -0.24 -8.90 -14.47
CA ILE A 12 0.74 -8.11 -13.70
C ILE A 12 1.33 -7.09 -14.68
N LYS A 13 0.70 -5.91 -14.76
CA LYS A 13 1.40 -4.68 -15.13
C LYS A 13 1.79 -3.99 -13.83
N VAL A 14 2.96 -4.33 -13.31
CA VAL A 14 3.70 -3.37 -12.48
C VAL A 14 4.10 -2.26 -13.44
N ASN A 15 3.34 -1.16 -13.46
CA ASN A 15 3.81 0.05 -14.13
C ASN A 15 5.07 0.51 -13.40
N SER A 16 6.16 0.31 -14.10
CA SER A 16 7.51 0.76 -13.82
C SER A 16 7.56 2.27 -13.67
N VAL A 17 8.50 2.70 -12.81
CA VAL A 17 9.11 4.03 -12.71
C VAL A 17 8.42 5.00 -11.74
N PHE A 18 9.06 5.15 -10.58
CA PHE A 18 8.99 6.29 -9.69
C PHE A 18 9.30 7.57 -10.46
N GLU A 19 8.32 8.43 -10.69
CA GLU A 19 8.54 9.83 -11.02
C GLU A 19 7.46 10.67 -10.30
N ALA A 20 7.92 11.51 -9.37
CA ALA A 20 7.30 12.71 -8.81
C ALA A 20 5.79 12.69 -8.46
N ALA A 21 5.51 12.64 -7.14
CA ALA A 21 4.32 13.17 -6.46
C ALA A 21 2.96 13.07 -7.20
N SER A 22 2.38 11.86 -7.19
CA SER A 22 0.93 11.61 -7.32
C SER A 22 0.61 10.33 -6.53
N PRO A 23 -0.57 10.18 -5.90
CA PRO A 23 -0.93 8.94 -5.20
C PRO A 23 -0.76 7.75 -6.15
N VAL A 24 -0.04 6.73 -5.70
CA VAL A 24 0.17 5.50 -6.45
C VAL A 24 -1.13 4.70 -6.37
N GLU A 25 -1.97 4.77 -7.42
CA GLU A 25 -3.13 3.89 -7.56
C GLU A 25 -2.65 2.43 -7.74
N LEU A 26 -2.68 1.64 -6.66
CA LEU A 26 -2.35 0.21 -6.73
C LEU A 26 -3.63 -0.63 -6.76
N PHE A 27 -3.99 -1.13 -7.94
CA PHE A 27 -4.98 -2.20 -8.06
C PHE A 27 -4.31 -3.55 -7.82
N PHE A 28 -4.70 -4.19 -6.73
CA PHE A 28 -4.17 -5.45 -6.28
C PHE A 28 -5.20 -6.57 -6.47
N THR A 29 -4.78 -7.69 -7.05
CA THR A 29 -5.59 -8.90 -7.15
C THR A 29 -4.80 -10.09 -6.61
N PRO A 30 -5.23 -10.72 -5.49
CA PRO A 30 -4.47 -11.80 -4.85
C PRO A 30 -4.31 -13.02 -5.76
N TYR A 31 -5.30 -13.29 -6.62
CA TYR A 31 -5.31 -14.44 -7.53
C TYR A 31 -4.22 -14.40 -8.61
N THR A 32 -3.66 -13.22 -8.92
CA THR A 32 -2.56 -13.08 -9.88
C THR A 32 -1.19 -13.19 -9.24
N THR A 33 -1.12 -13.28 -7.91
CA THR A 33 0.12 -13.40 -7.12
C THR A 33 0.08 -14.60 -6.15
N PRO A 34 -0.22 -15.82 -6.63
CA PRO A 34 -0.47 -16.99 -5.77
C PRO A 34 0.72 -17.44 -4.91
N ASP A 35 1.95 -17.03 -5.28
CA ASP A 35 3.18 -17.36 -4.55
C ASP A 35 3.51 -16.36 -3.43
N VAL A 36 2.68 -15.34 -3.21
CA VAL A 36 2.89 -14.36 -2.14
C VAL A 36 2.14 -14.80 -0.88
N ASP A 37 2.90 -15.17 0.13
CA ASP A 37 2.36 -15.42 1.47
C ASP A 37 2.10 -14.10 2.20
N PHE A 38 0.84 -13.67 2.21
CA PHE A 38 0.38 -12.44 2.88
C PHE A 38 0.29 -12.59 4.41
N THR A 39 0.35 -13.80 4.98
CA THR A 39 0.12 -13.98 6.43
C THR A 39 1.21 -13.35 7.28
N ASN A 40 2.38 -13.05 6.69
CA ASN A 40 3.49 -12.40 7.38
C ASN A 40 3.48 -10.87 7.24
N LEU A 41 2.39 -10.28 6.72
CA LEU A 41 2.20 -8.83 6.60
C LEU A 41 1.18 -8.29 7.61
N GLY A 42 0.66 -9.17 8.47
CA GLY A 42 -0.37 -8.85 9.46
C GLY A 42 -1.60 -8.22 8.82
N LEU A 43 -2.06 -7.11 9.38
CA LEU A 43 -3.24 -6.39 8.93
C LEU A 43 -3.16 -5.92 7.47
N LEU A 44 -1.97 -5.53 6.99
CA LEU A 44 -1.79 -5.20 5.57
C LEU A 44 -2.04 -6.44 4.68
N GLY A 45 -1.64 -7.62 5.16
CA GLY A 45 -1.91 -8.89 4.49
C GLY A 45 -3.41 -9.21 4.43
N GLU A 46 -4.15 -8.94 5.50
CA GLU A 46 -5.62 -9.09 5.51
C GLU A 46 -6.29 -8.16 4.50
N MET A 47 -5.87 -6.89 4.42
CA MET A 47 -6.42 -5.90 3.48
C MET A 47 -6.28 -6.30 2.01
N VAL A 48 -5.14 -6.90 1.66
CA VAL A 48 -4.81 -7.31 0.29
C VAL A 48 -5.18 -8.76 0.01
N SER A 49 -5.84 -9.46 0.94
CA SER A 49 -6.27 -10.86 0.75
C SER A 49 -7.46 -11.00 -0.21
N THR A 50 -8.12 -9.88 -0.54
CA THR A 50 -9.17 -9.74 -1.55
C THR A 50 -8.74 -8.72 -2.61
N PRO A 51 -9.40 -8.67 -3.79
CA PRO A 51 -9.17 -7.57 -4.73
C PRO A 51 -9.31 -6.22 -4.03
N CYS A 52 -8.33 -5.33 -4.21
CA CYS A 52 -8.35 -4.04 -3.53
C CYS A 52 -7.65 -2.92 -4.29
N LEU A 53 -8.03 -1.69 -3.99
CA LEU A 53 -7.31 -0.46 -4.33
C LEU A 53 -6.64 0.07 -3.07
N LEU A 54 -5.35 0.37 -3.14
CA LEU A 54 -4.63 1.03 -2.04
C LEU A 54 -4.30 2.47 -2.43
N GLU A 55 -4.84 3.42 -1.68
CA GLU A 55 -4.57 4.85 -1.83
C GLU A 55 -3.83 5.35 -0.59
N TYR A 56 -2.56 5.74 -0.74
CA TYR A 56 -1.71 6.12 0.39
C TYR A 56 -1.43 7.63 0.43
N PHE A 57 -1.62 8.22 1.61
CA PHE A 57 -1.42 9.64 1.89
C PHE A 57 -0.47 9.84 3.08
N ARG A 58 0.76 10.29 2.80
CA ARG A 58 1.77 10.56 3.84
C ARG A 58 1.46 11.80 4.69
N ILE A 59 0.66 12.70 4.15
CA ILE A 59 0.06 13.85 4.83
C ILE A 59 -1.40 13.47 5.16
N PRO A 60 -2.02 14.04 6.22
CA PRO A 60 -3.41 13.77 6.53
C PRO A 60 -4.31 13.97 5.31
N ALA A 61 -5.15 12.97 5.02
CA ALA A 61 -6.05 12.99 3.88
C ALA A 61 -7.10 14.09 4.04
N THR A 62 -7.47 14.71 2.92
CA THR A 62 -8.53 15.72 2.84
C THR A 62 -9.84 15.13 2.32
N GLU A 63 -10.95 15.87 2.45
CA GLU A 63 -12.23 15.52 1.82
C GLU A 63 -12.10 15.30 0.31
N THR A 64 -11.27 16.10 -0.36
CA THR A 64 -11.04 15.97 -1.80
C THR A 64 -10.29 14.69 -2.13
N ASP A 65 -9.31 14.31 -1.31
CA ASP A 65 -8.58 13.04 -1.48
C ASP A 65 -9.53 11.85 -1.36
N VAL A 66 -10.37 11.82 -0.32
CA VAL A 66 -11.36 10.75 -0.11
C VAL A 66 -12.34 10.65 -1.28
N CYS A 67 -12.89 11.79 -1.73
CA CYS A 67 -13.79 11.82 -2.88
C CYS A 67 -13.12 11.32 -4.17
N ASN A 68 -11.87 11.70 -4.42
CA ASN A 68 -11.13 11.27 -5.60
C ASN A 68 -10.81 9.78 -5.56
N SER A 69 -10.44 9.24 -4.39
CA SER A 69 -10.21 7.80 -4.21
C SER A 69 -11.49 6.99 -4.46
N MET A 70 -12.64 7.44 -3.95
CA MET A 70 -13.93 6.80 -4.25
C MET A 70 -14.29 6.89 -5.74
N LEU A 71 -13.99 8.01 -6.40
CA LEU A 71 -14.19 8.14 -7.85
C LEU A 71 -13.35 7.11 -8.63
N GLN A 72 -12.10 6.88 -8.23
CA GLN A 72 -11.25 5.84 -8.82
C GLN A 72 -11.87 4.45 -8.62
N LEU A 73 -12.35 4.13 -7.42
CA LEU A 73 -13.04 2.87 -7.14
C LEU A 73 -14.23 2.64 -8.08
N PHE A 74 -15.14 3.61 -8.20
CA PHE A 74 -16.30 3.47 -9.06
C PHE A 74 -15.94 3.41 -10.56
N ASN A 75 -14.85 4.08 -10.97
CA ASN A 75 -14.33 3.91 -12.33
C ASN A 75 -13.79 2.50 -12.56
N TRP A 76 -13.20 1.87 -11.56
CA TRP A 76 -12.79 0.46 -11.61
C TRP A 76 -13.98 -0.48 -11.69
N HIS A 77 -15.02 -0.30 -10.87
CA HIS A 77 -16.26 -1.08 -10.97
C HIS A 77 -16.82 -1.01 -12.39
N ARG A 78 -16.96 0.19 -12.95
CA ARG A 78 -17.46 0.36 -14.33
C ARG A 78 -16.61 -0.35 -15.38
N LYS A 79 -15.28 -0.31 -15.24
CA LYS A 79 -14.37 -1.00 -16.17
C LYS A 79 -14.56 -2.52 -16.11
N LEU A 80 -14.71 -3.06 -14.90
CA LEU A 80 -14.91 -4.49 -14.66
C LEU A 80 -16.27 -4.95 -15.19
N ASP A 81 -17.35 -4.20 -14.92
CA ASP A 81 -18.69 -4.48 -15.46
C ASP A 81 -18.69 -4.49 -16.99
N THR A 82 -18.07 -3.47 -17.60
CA THR A 82 -17.98 -3.37 -19.07
C THR A 82 -17.20 -4.56 -19.66
N HIS A 83 -16.18 -5.04 -18.96
CA HIS A 83 -15.41 -6.20 -19.40
C HIS A 83 -16.24 -7.48 -19.33
N ALA A 84 -16.93 -7.74 -18.21
CA ALA A 84 -17.80 -8.90 -18.05
C ALA A 84 -18.93 -8.93 -19.11
N GLU A 85 -19.58 -7.79 -19.35
CA GLU A 85 -20.59 -7.66 -20.41
C GLU A 85 -20.04 -7.97 -21.81
N SER A 86 -18.78 -7.63 -22.07
CA SER A 86 -18.13 -7.85 -23.38
C SER A 86 -17.75 -9.31 -23.62
N GLU A 87 -17.49 -10.07 -22.56
CA GLU A 87 -17.10 -11.48 -22.62
C GLU A 87 -18.31 -12.44 -22.50
N GLU A 88 -19.54 -11.92 -22.42
CA GLU A 88 -20.78 -12.67 -22.14
C GLU A 88 -20.74 -13.43 -20.80
N ASP A 89 -19.94 -12.95 -19.85
CA ASP A 89 -19.83 -13.50 -18.50
C ASP A 89 -21.02 -13.08 -17.62
N ASP A 90 -21.25 -13.82 -16.54
CA ASP A 90 -22.20 -13.43 -15.51
C ASP A 90 -21.76 -12.12 -14.84
N ALA A 91 -22.72 -11.37 -14.28
CA ALA A 91 -22.40 -10.18 -13.50
C ALA A 91 -21.46 -10.52 -12.35
N LEU A 92 -20.46 -9.67 -12.12
CA LEU A 92 -19.46 -9.87 -11.09
C LEU A 92 -20.12 -9.94 -9.71
N SER A 93 -19.65 -10.89 -8.91
CA SER A 93 -20.02 -11.01 -7.51
C SER A 93 -19.32 -9.96 -6.66
N ASP A 94 -19.86 -9.67 -5.48
CA ASP A 94 -19.25 -8.74 -4.52
C ASP A 94 -17.81 -9.14 -4.13
N GLU A 95 -17.46 -10.43 -4.23
CA GLU A 95 -16.12 -10.98 -3.94
C GLU A 95 -15.09 -10.65 -5.03
N GLU A 96 -15.55 -10.31 -6.23
CA GLU A 96 -14.72 -9.95 -7.38
C GLU A 96 -14.52 -8.44 -7.51
N LEU A 97 -15.37 -7.66 -6.82
CA LEU A 97 -15.24 -6.20 -6.80
C LEU A 97 -14.10 -5.77 -5.86
N PRO A 98 -13.30 -4.77 -6.26
CA PRO A 98 -12.24 -4.26 -5.41
C PRO A 98 -12.79 -3.56 -4.16
N TYR A 99 -12.07 -3.74 -3.06
CA TYR A 99 -12.22 -2.95 -1.86
C TYR A 99 -11.21 -1.79 -1.84
N LEU A 100 -11.65 -0.55 -1.61
CA LEU A 100 -10.76 0.60 -1.48
C LEU A 100 -10.26 0.75 -0.04
N TRP A 101 -8.95 0.84 0.13
CA TRP A 101 -8.29 1.21 1.38
C TRP A 101 -7.60 2.56 1.25
N ILE A 102 -8.14 3.57 1.92
CA ILE A 102 -7.55 4.90 2.05
C ILE A 102 -6.64 4.89 3.28
N ILE A 103 -5.34 4.80 3.05
CA ILE A 103 -4.31 4.70 4.09
C ILE A 103 -3.68 6.08 4.29
N SER A 104 -3.93 6.73 5.42
CA SER A 104 -3.39 8.06 5.69
C SER A 104 -2.56 8.09 6.97
N SER A 105 -1.52 8.94 6.97
CA SER A 105 -0.69 9.19 8.15
C SER A 105 -1.51 9.55 9.39
N SER A 106 -2.59 10.32 9.20
CA SER A 106 -3.66 10.52 10.18
C SER A 106 -4.96 10.93 9.50
N ILE A 107 -6.06 10.80 10.20
CA ILE A 107 -7.39 11.21 9.75
C ILE A 107 -8.02 12.04 10.86
N SER A 108 -8.62 13.19 10.52
CA SER A 108 -9.31 14.03 11.50
C SER A 108 -10.65 13.42 11.91
N ASP A 109 -11.09 13.70 13.14
CA ASP A 109 -12.40 13.24 13.60
C ASP A 109 -13.54 13.89 12.81
N GLU A 110 -13.35 15.15 12.38
CA GLU A 110 -14.29 15.85 11.51
C GLU A 110 -14.49 15.10 10.18
N LEU A 111 -13.40 14.65 9.54
CA LEU A 111 -13.48 13.93 8.27
C LEU A 111 -14.19 12.59 8.44
N LEU A 112 -13.92 11.86 9.53
CA LEU A 112 -14.61 10.61 9.83
C LEU A 112 -16.12 10.83 10.01
N VAL A 113 -16.53 11.92 10.67
CA VAL A 113 -17.95 12.27 10.86
C VAL A 113 -18.60 12.65 9.52
N GLU A 114 -17.93 13.45 8.69
CA GLU A 114 -18.46 13.91 7.40
C GLU A 114 -18.73 12.75 6.42
N PHE A 115 -17.89 11.72 6.43
CA PHE A 115 -18.06 10.52 5.61
C PHE A 115 -18.84 9.39 6.29
N GLU A 116 -19.35 9.61 7.51
CA GLU A 116 -19.97 8.58 8.34
C GLU A 116 -19.09 7.31 8.45
N ALA A 117 -17.76 7.50 8.53
CA ALA A 117 -16.79 6.43 8.61
C ALA A 117 -16.69 5.91 10.06
N ASN A 118 -17.22 4.72 10.30
CA ASN A 118 -17.38 4.17 11.63
C ASN A 118 -16.32 3.11 11.95
N PRO A 119 -15.83 3.02 13.21
CA PRO A 119 -14.92 1.95 13.60
C PRO A 119 -15.62 0.59 13.55
N ALA A 120 -14.94 -0.42 13.03
CA ALA A 120 -15.39 -1.81 13.11
C ALA A 120 -14.73 -2.53 14.30
N SER A 121 -15.53 -3.17 15.15
CA SER A 121 -15.04 -3.86 16.35
C SER A 121 -13.99 -4.94 16.05
N ASP A 122 -14.12 -5.57 14.89
CA ASP A 122 -13.38 -6.79 14.54
C ASP A 122 -11.99 -6.47 13.97
N TRP A 123 -11.79 -5.25 13.48
CA TRP A 123 -10.54 -4.79 12.86
C TRP A 123 -9.63 -4.01 13.82
N GLY A 124 -10.20 -3.47 14.90
CA GLY A 124 -9.44 -2.79 15.94
C GLY A 124 -9.17 -1.29 15.68
N PRO A 125 -8.36 -0.64 16.54
CA PRO A 125 -8.16 0.80 16.51
C PRO A 125 -7.46 1.29 15.25
N GLY A 126 -7.90 2.45 14.74
CA GLY A 126 -7.32 3.11 13.56
C GLY A 126 -7.94 2.69 12.23
N LEU A 127 -8.90 1.76 12.22
CA LEU A 127 -9.66 1.38 11.04
C LEU A 127 -11.10 1.87 11.13
N TYR A 128 -11.56 2.47 10.03
CA TYR A 128 -12.89 3.05 9.89
C TYR A 128 -13.48 2.61 8.56
N PHE A 129 -14.78 2.45 8.51
CA PHE A 129 -15.48 1.86 7.38
C PHE A 129 -16.66 2.73 7.00
N LEU A 130 -16.79 2.99 5.70
CA LEU A 130 -18.00 3.59 5.12
C LEU A 130 -19.10 2.52 5.02
N ALA A 131 -20.27 2.90 4.50
CA ALA A 131 -21.34 1.96 4.20
C ALA A 131 -20.84 0.79 3.33
N SER A 132 -21.33 -0.42 3.61
CA SER A 132 -20.88 -1.67 2.99
C SER A 132 -20.84 -1.61 1.46
N GLU A 133 -21.87 -1.02 0.85
CA GLU A 133 -22.05 -0.92 -0.60
C GLU A 133 -21.05 0.05 -1.27
N ILE A 134 -20.32 0.84 -0.49
CA ILE A 134 -19.25 1.72 -0.98
C ILE A 134 -17.92 0.96 -1.06
N ASN A 135 -17.79 -0.22 -0.42
CA ASN A 135 -16.56 -1.02 -0.40
C ASN A 135 -15.31 -0.20 -0.05
N THR A 136 -15.41 0.69 0.95
CA THR A 136 -14.32 1.61 1.30
C THR A 136 -14.01 1.59 2.80
N GLY A 137 -12.74 1.37 3.12
CA GLY A 137 -12.15 1.48 4.44
C GLY A 137 -11.10 2.58 4.50
N MET A 138 -10.97 3.22 5.65
CA MET A 138 -10.01 4.27 5.95
C MET A 138 -9.11 3.84 7.11
N VAL A 139 -7.81 4.07 6.96
CA VAL A 139 -6.79 3.70 7.94
C VAL A 139 -6.09 4.96 8.43
N ALA A 140 -6.20 5.26 9.72
CA ALA A 140 -5.47 6.31 10.41
C ALA A 140 -4.22 5.71 11.07
N ILE A 141 -3.06 5.83 10.41
CA ILE A 141 -1.82 5.18 10.85
C ILE A 141 -1.40 5.60 12.27
N ASP A 142 -1.58 6.88 12.61
CA ASP A 142 -1.26 7.42 13.94
C ASP A 142 -2.13 6.86 15.08
N ARG A 143 -3.23 6.16 14.76
CA ARG A 143 -4.12 5.51 15.72
C ARG A 143 -3.93 4.00 15.79
N LEU A 144 -3.08 3.42 14.96
CA LEU A 144 -2.81 1.98 14.96
C LEU A 144 -2.07 1.56 16.24
N PRO A 145 -2.46 0.45 16.90
CA PRO A 145 -1.75 -0.05 18.06
C PRO A 145 -0.32 -0.47 17.70
N VAL A 146 0.60 -0.41 18.64
CA VAL A 146 1.98 -0.87 18.46
C VAL A 146 2.01 -2.40 18.64
N THR A 147 1.89 -3.12 17.52
CA THR A 147 1.91 -4.59 17.47
C THR A 147 2.58 -5.05 16.18
N ASP A 148 2.98 -6.32 16.13
CA ASP A 148 3.51 -6.95 14.93
C ASP A 148 2.49 -6.91 13.78
N GLU A 149 1.19 -7.08 14.08
CA GLU A 149 0.11 -7.08 13.09
C GLU A 149 -0.03 -5.75 12.34
N THR A 150 0.29 -4.64 12.96
CA THR A 150 0.16 -3.30 12.36
C THR A 150 1.49 -2.74 11.87
N LEU A 151 2.59 -3.47 12.06
CA LEU A 151 3.95 -2.99 11.82
C LEU A 151 4.13 -2.46 10.40
N PHE A 152 3.70 -3.21 9.39
CA PHE A 152 3.89 -2.84 7.99
C PHE A 152 3.07 -1.62 7.58
N LEU A 153 1.89 -1.39 8.17
CA LEU A 153 1.14 -0.14 7.98
C LEU A 153 1.81 1.04 8.68
N ARG A 154 2.36 0.83 9.89
CA ARG A 154 3.08 1.89 10.62
C ARG A 154 4.42 2.26 9.96
N LEU A 155 5.03 1.38 9.18
CA LEU A 155 6.16 1.70 8.29
C LEU A 155 5.79 2.67 7.17
N LEU A 156 4.50 2.82 6.84
CA LEU A 156 3.98 3.87 5.95
C LEU A 156 3.65 5.15 6.73
N GLY A 157 4.00 5.24 8.02
CA GLY A 157 3.70 6.39 8.85
C GLY A 157 4.67 7.56 8.66
N ARG A 158 4.62 8.51 9.60
CA ARG A 158 5.51 9.67 9.67
C ARG A 158 5.99 9.95 11.09
N GLY A 159 7.03 10.77 11.21
CA GLY A 159 7.56 11.23 12.50
C GLY A 159 7.85 10.09 13.48
N SER A 160 7.32 10.20 14.70
CA SER A 160 7.54 9.21 15.76
C SER A 160 6.96 7.83 15.45
N VAL A 161 5.85 7.74 14.72
CA VAL A 161 5.24 6.45 14.35
C VAL A 161 6.18 5.67 13.44
N LEU A 162 6.73 6.34 12.42
CA LEU A 162 7.70 5.73 11.52
C LEU A 162 9.01 5.36 12.24
N GLN A 163 9.54 6.27 13.08
CA GLN A 163 10.75 5.98 13.87
C GLN A 163 10.61 4.71 14.72
N GLN A 164 9.46 4.57 15.37
CA GLN A 164 9.18 3.40 16.20
C GLN A 164 9.04 2.14 15.35
N ALA A 165 8.29 2.20 14.25
CA ALA A 165 8.11 1.08 13.33
C ALA A 165 9.43 0.62 12.70
N ILE A 166 10.34 1.53 12.36
CA ILE A 166 11.68 1.18 11.85
C ILE A 166 12.48 0.44 12.92
N THR A 167 12.43 0.89 14.17
CA THR A 167 13.12 0.22 15.29
C THR A 167 12.60 -1.21 15.49
N GLU A 168 11.27 -1.38 15.45
CA GLU A 168 10.62 -2.70 15.53
C GLU A 168 10.98 -3.59 14.33
N PHE A 169 10.95 -3.03 13.12
CA PHE A 169 11.27 -3.74 11.89
C PHE A 169 12.73 -4.25 11.87
N LEU A 170 13.69 -3.43 12.31
CA LEU A 170 15.10 -3.83 12.41
C LEU A 170 15.33 -4.91 13.48
N ALA A 171 14.46 -4.99 14.49
CA ALA A 171 14.47 -6.02 15.52
C ALA A 171 13.84 -7.34 15.08
N LEU A 172 13.15 -7.39 13.93
CA LEU A 172 12.61 -8.65 13.39
C LEU A 172 13.75 -9.65 13.13
N PRO A 173 13.49 -10.97 13.20
CA PRO A 173 14.48 -11.97 12.82
C PRO A 173 14.97 -11.79 11.37
N ALA A 174 16.25 -12.06 11.12
CA ALA A 174 16.82 -12.02 9.76
C ALA A 174 16.12 -13.01 8.80
N THR A 175 15.50 -14.06 9.35
CA THR A 175 14.73 -15.06 8.61
C THR A 175 13.29 -14.64 8.31
N HIS A 176 12.85 -13.44 8.73
CA HIS A 176 11.48 -12.99 8.49
C HIS A 176 11.22 -12.84 6.97
N PRO A 177 10.21 -13.50 6.39
CA PRO A 177 10.03 -13.58 4.92
C PRO A 177 9.97 -12.23 4.20
N SER A 178 9.33 -11.24 4.84
CA SER A 178 9.13 -9.91 4.27
C SER A 178 10.31 -8.96 4.49
N ARG A 179 11.24 -9.28 5.41
CA ARG A 179 12.32 -8.36 5.82
C ARG A 179 13.23 -7.99 4.65
N LYS A 180 13.76 -8.99 3.95
CA LYS A 180 14.65 -8.76 2.78
C LYS A 180 13.98 -7.92 1.69
N LYS A 181 12.69 -8.18 1.42
CA LYS A 181 11.93 -7.44 0.40
C LYS A 181 11.79 -5.97 0.78
N VAL A 182 11.40 -5.68 2.03
CA VAL A 182 11.23 -4.30 2.52
C VAL A 182 12.58 -3.57 2.59
N ILE A 183 13.65 -4.24 3.07
CA ILE A 183 15.01 -3.68 3.06
C ILE A 183 15.42 -3.31 1.63
N LYS A 184 15.18 -4.19 0.65
CA LYS A 184 15.51 -3.92 -0.75
C LYS A 184 14.71 -2.75 -1.33
N ILE A 185 13.41 -2.67 -1.07
CA ILE A 185 12.56 -1.57 -1.56
C ILE A 185 13.02 -0.24 -0.95
N ALA A 186 13.18 -0.19 0.38
CA ALA A 186 13.65 1.00 1.08
C ALA A 186 15.06 1.40 0.64
N GLY A 187 15.96 0.42 0.47
CA GLY A 187 17.33 0.66 0.07
C GLY A 187 17.44 1.21 -1.35
N ASN A 188 16.68 0.64 -2.29
CA ASN A 188 16.60 1.16 -3.66
C ASN A 188 16.06 2.60 -3.68
N TRP A 189 15.00 2.88 -2.93
CA TRP A 189 14.46 4.24 -2.82
C TRP A 189 15.51 5.21 -2.26
N CYS A 190 16.17 4.85 -1.15
CA CYS A 190 17.24 5.66 -0.57
C CYS A 190 18.38 5.90 -1.56
N ALA A 191 18.78 4.89 -2.33
CA ALA A 191 19.85 5.01 -3.32
C ALA A 191 19.47 5.94 -4.47
N GLU A 192 18.23 5.89 -4.97
CA GLU A 192 17.77 6.81 -6.02
C GLU A 192 17.63 8.23 -5.50
N THR A 193 16.97 8.44 -4.36
CA THR A 193 16.77 9.77 -3.79
C THR A 193 18.09 10.40 -3.32
N ALA A 194 19.10 9.62 -2.93
CA ALA A 194 20.42 10.14 -2.59
C ALA A 194 21.24 10.61 -3.81
N LYS A 195 20.84 10.27 -5.04
CA LYS A 195 21.45 10.80 -6.27
C LYS A 195 20.91 12.18 -6.64
N GLU A 196 19.74 12.55 -6.12
CA GLU A 196 19.15 13.87 -6.32
C GLU A 196 19.92 14.92 -5.53
N ASP A 197 19.94 16.15 -6.05
CA ASP A 197 20.58 17.26 -5.34
C ASP A 197 19.84 17.52 -4.03
N VAL A 198 20.57 17.52 -2.91
CA VAL A 198 20.00 17.68 -1.56
C VAL A 198 19.22 19.00 -1.42
N GLU A 199 19.55 20.01 -2.23
CA GLU A 199 18.83 21.29 -2.28
C GLU A 199 17.47 21.19 -2.99
N GLU A 200 17.28 20.22 -3.89
CA GLU A 200 16.03 19.96 -4.62
C GLU A 200 15.07 19.06 -3.85
N LEU A 201 15.59 18.27 -2.90
CA LEU A 201 14.76 17.43 -2.04
C LEU A 201 13.81 18.25 -1.17
N THR A 202 12.58 17.76 -1.07
CA THR A 202 11.62 18.29 -0.10
C THR A 202 12.13 18.04 1.34
N GLU A 203 11.74 18.89 2.29
CA GLU A 203 12.05 18.63 3.71
C GLU A 203 11.49 17.29 4.20
N GLU A 204 10.39 16.89 3.58
CA GLU A 204 9.69 15.65 3.82
C GLU A 204 10.51 14.42 3.37
N ASP A 205 11.14 14.49 2.19
CA ASP A 205 12.03 13.44 1.67
C ASP A 205 13.34 13.37 2.46
N LYS A 206 13.88 14.53 2.89
CA LYS A 206 15.06 14.59 3.76
C LYS A 206 14.82 13.91 5.10
N GLU A 207 13.64 14.11 5.70
CA GLU A 207 13.27 13.43 6.93
C GLU A 207 13.13 11.92 6.70
N LEU A 208 12.44 11.51 5.64
CA LEU A 208 12.27 10.10 5.30
C LEU A 208 13.61 9.40 5.05
N LEU A 209 14.51 10.02 4.28
CA LEU A 209 15.86 9.51 4.04
C LEU A 209 16.64 9.30 5.33
N LYS A 210 16.63 10.29 6.23
CA LYS A 210 17.31 10.17 7.54
C LYS A 210 16.74 9.02 8.36
N LEU A 211 15.43 8.81 8.31
CA LEU A 211 14.76 7.75 9.05
C LEU A 211 15.05 6.37 8.47
N LEU A 212 15.05 6.24 7.14
CA LEU A 212 15.33 4.97 6.45
C LEU A 212 16.82 4.65 6.35
N PHE A 213 17.71 5.60 6.65
CA PHE A 213 19.16 5.40 6.56
C PHE A 213 19.67 4.14 7.28
N PRO A 214 19.21 3.77 8.50
CA PRO A 214 19.62 2.51 9.14
C PRO A 214 19.21 1.26 8.35
N ILE A 215 18.03 1.27 7.71
CA ILE A 215 17.58 0.18 6.82
C ILE A 215 18.48 0.11 5.59
N TYR A 216 18.85 1.26 5.02
CA TYR A 216 19.78 1.34 3.90
C TYR A 216 21.18 0.84 4.25
N GLN A 217 21.69 1.14 5.45
CA GLN A 217 22.98 0.59 5.91
C GLN A 217 22.95 -0.93 6.00
N GLN A 218 21.86 -1.50 6.54
CA GLN A 218 21.69 -2.94 6.59
C GLN A 218 21.65 -3.56 5.18
N TRP A 219 20.98 -2.89 4.23
CA TRP A 219 20.98 -3.33 2.82
C TRP A 219 22.39 -3.41 2.25
N LEU A 220 23.24 -2.39 2.46
CA LEU A 220 24.62 -2.38 1.99
C LEU A 220 25.47 -3.52 2.59
N GLU A 221 25.27 -3.85 3.87
CA GLU A 221 25.98 -4.95 4.53
C GLU A 221 25.53 -6.31 3.99
N GLU A 222 24.23 -6.49 3.73
CA GLU A 222 23.67 -7.75 3.19
C GLU A 222 23.95 -7.97 1.70
N ASP A 223 23.99 -6.91 0.87
CA ASP A 223 24.31 -7.03 -0.56
C ASP A 223 25.80 -7.37 -0.77
N VAL A 224 26.70 -6.93 0.11
CA VAL A 224 28.13 -7.28 0.06
C VAL A 224 28.38 -8.76 0.39
N GLU A 225 27.55 -9.39 1.22
CA GLU A 225 27.64 -10.83 1.54
C GLU A 225 27.08 -11.75 0.43
N LEU A 226 26.38 -11.22 -0.57
CA LEU A 226 25.82 -12.01 -1.69
C LEU A 226 26.75 -12.08 -2.92
N ASP A 227 27.78 -11.24 -2.96
CA ASP A 227 28.80 -11.20 -4.02
C ASP A 227 30.14 -11.92 -3.65
N GLU A 228 30.21 -12.56 -2.47
CA GLU A 228 31.32 -13.44 -2.04
C GLU A 228 30.96 -14.94 -2.08
#